data_AF-A0A959I727-F1
#
_entry.id   AF-A0A959I727-F1
#
_cell.length_a   1.000
_cell.length_b   1.000
_cell.length_c   1.000
_cell.angle_alpha   90.00
_cell.angle_beta   90.00
_cell.angle_gamma   90.00
#
_symmetry.space_group_name_H-M   'P 1'
#
loop_
_entity.id
_entity.type
_entity.pdbx_description
1 polymer ?
#
loop_
_entity_poly.entity_id
_entity_poly.type
_entity_poly.pdbx_seq_one_letter_code
_entity_poly.pdbx_strand_id
1 'polypeptide(L)'
;MNNRLNPIFCGILLLSILLTATDARAQFQKIYGDAGPNNFTRVVPDGADFYVLGTDNGAATVTRILGTGAWQWTRVLPFPSGWTDGVVDPATGNLHLVGFTLPFNSSNQSLIGEIDAGGVFQCIKKLDGPGTEALARIDRSPTGNFLAVGFHTLLGQVDVVIYELGANCTVNSKKQFFSASSQQFYNDILVLPNSDFLVAGQTGNSGVIYQTDAGGNFVNGVSEPSQFSYVDLARASNGDILAVGNYSSNLSPRIVRFDASLLVRWEAQIFGLNSLDQVFEAPNGDVYALGTETVNNLNRAVLFRIDDAGGSGPPTLLPWNHHGRFLDNGETGYLGGAMALTGAGDIAFVDGRDGAINSFGQTDAFFALTGDDLLSECTDSLPAELILSNTFFTGPEGFPLFMSEFPVETPEVYGDLMYDEAGNCGEATADCEPWTVATCYGEFPSSPVGVIYDTRFNSQAPPGDDWGNYAPPVPEIHPPAWTVANMGNVFGIALDGKDKIYLAASDVYTYDKPALVSYVGP
;
A
#
# COMPACT_ATOMS: atom_id res chain seq x y z
N MET A 1 -1.22 -52.96 42.97
CA MET A 1 -0.20 -51.96 42.63
C MET A 1 -0.85 -50.95 41.71
N ASN A 2 -1.29 -49.83 42.27
CA ASN A 2 -2.12 -48.82 41.59
C ASN A 2 -1.22 -47.67 41.14
N ASN A 3 -0.90 -47.59 39.85
CA ASN A 3 -0.23 -46.42 39.27
C ASN A 3 -1.26 -45.31 39.08
N ARG A 4 -1.32 -44.39 40.04
CA ARG A 4 -2.00 -43.10 39.87
C ARG A 4 -1.07 -42.17 39.09
N LEU A 5 -1.45 -41.84 37.86
CA LEU A 5 -0.84 -40.76 37.08
C LEU A 5 -1.04 -39.43 37.82
N ASN A 6 0.03 -38.64 37.89
CA ASN A 6 0.14 -37.42 38.67
C ASN A 6 -0.54 -36.25 37.92
N PRO A 7 -1.60 -35.60 38.45
CA PRO A 7 -2.36 -34.55 37.77
C PRO A 7 -1.55 -33.27 37.47
N ILE A 8 -0.35 -33.13 38.05
CA ILE A 8 0.53 -31.98 37.85
C ILE A 8 1.17 -31.99 36.44
N PHE A 9 1.32 -33.16 35.80
CA PHE A 9 1.93 -33.25 34.47
C PHE A 9 1.00 -32.86 33.32
N CYS A 10 -0.32 -32.90 33.53
CA CYS A 10 -1.30 -32.53 32.51
C CYS A 10 -1.55 -31.01 32.45
N GLY A 11 -1.39 -30.31 33.58
CA GLY A 11 -1.53 -28.85 33.66
C GLY A 11 -0.39 -28.08 32.99
N ILE A 12 0.84 -28.60 33.02
CA ILE A 12 1.99 -27.97 32.36
C ILE A 12 1.92 -28.16 30.84
N LEU A 13 1.39 -29.28 30.34
CA LEU A 13 1.23 -29.51 28.91
C LEU A 13 0.11 -28.63 28.30
N LEU A 14 -0.98 -28.37 29.03
CA LEU A 14 -2.04 -27.46 28.56
C LEU A 14 -1.61 -25.98 28.63
N LEU A 15 -0.79 -25.60 29.61
CA LEU A 15 -0.24 -24.23 29.70
C LEU A 15 0.87 -24.00 28.66
N SER A 16 1.53 -25.06 28.17
CA SER A 16 2.54 -24.99 27.10
C SER A 16 1.94 -24.91 25.69
N ILE A 17 0.66 -25.28 25.52
CA ILE A 17 -0.09 -25.13 24.24
C ILE A 17 -0.81 -23.76 24.19
N LEU A 18 -0.89 -23.05 25.32
CA LEU A 18 -1.31 -21.63 25.38
C LEU A 18 -0.15 -20.63 25.19
N LEU A 19 1.05 -21.11 24.86
CA LEU A 19 2.18 -20.26 24.45
C LEU A 19 2.11 -20.03 22.94
N THR A 20 1.83 -18.77 22.60
CA THR A 20 1.99 -18.12 21.30
C THR A 20 1.20 -18.72 20.15
N ALA A 21 -0.12 -18.50 20.15
CA ALA A 21 -0.72 -18.02 18.91
C ALA A 21 -0.07 -16.65 18.64
N THR A 22 1.09 -16.65 17.99
CA THR A 22 1.49 -15.48 17.23
C THR A 22 0.34 -15.26 16.27
N ASP A 23 -0.37 -14.13 16.38
CA ASP A 23 -1.32 -13.72 15.36
C ASP A 23 -0.58 -13.89 14.03
N ALA A 24 -1.00 -14.89 13.24
CA ALA A 24 -0.54 -15.02 11.88
C ALA A 24 -1.10 -13.79 11.19
N ARG A 25 -0.31 -12.72 11.16
CA ARG A 25 -0.68 -11.48 10.50
C ARG A 25 -0.87 -11.84 9.03
N ALA A 26 -2.04 -11.51 8.50
CA ALA A 26 -2.31 -11.75 7.10
C ALA A 26 -1.28 -10.98 6.27
N GLN A 27 -0.48 -11.71 5.51
CA GLN A 27 0.37 -11.15 4.47
C GLN A 27 -0.30 -11.46 3.14
N PHE A 28 -0.28 -10.49 2.23
CA PHE A 28 -0.89 -10.66 0.92
C PHE A 28 -0.18 -9.82 -0.14
N GLN A 29 -0.37 -10.17 -1.40
CA GLN A 29 0.11 -9.50 -2.59
C GLN A 29 -0.93 -9.63 -3.70
N LYS A 30 -1.68 -8.57 -3.93
CA LYS A 30 -2.82 -8.58 -4.85
C LYS A 30 -2.77 -7.43 -5.83
N ILE A 31 -3.37 -7.66 -6.99
CA ILE A 31 -3.75 -6.63 -7.95
C ILE A 31 -5.23 -6.33 -7.85
N TYR A 32 -5.58 -5.09 -8.18
CA TYR A 32 -6.93 -4.54 -8.16
C TYR A 32 -7.12 -3.69 -9.41
N GLY A 33 -8.30 -3.74 -10.02
CA GLY A 33 -8.57 -2.88 -11.16
C GLY A 33 -9.79 -3.31 -11.98
N ASP A 34 -9.86 -2.75 -13.17
CA ASP A 34 -10.80 -3.11 -14.22
C ASP A 34 -10.07 -3.18 -15.58
N ALA A 35 -10.81 -3.08 -16.69
CA ALA A 35 -10.23 -3.14 -18.04
C ALA A 35 -9.37 -1.92 -18.42
N GLY A 36 -9.42 -0.83 -17.63
CA GLY A 36 -8.68 0.40 -17.83
C GLY A 36 -7.26 0.37 -17.26
N PRO A 37 -6.54 1.51 -17.31
CA PRO A 37 -5.34 1.75 -16.53
C PRO A 37 -5.71 2.19 -15.11
N ASN A 38 -5.37 1.34 -14.16
CA ASN A 38 -5.47 1.55 -12.72
C ASN A 38 -4.07 1.57 -12.11
N ASN A 39 -3.84 2.42 -11.12
CA ASN A 39 -2.62 2.36 -10.33
C ASN A 39 -2.85 2.85 -8.91
N PHE A 40 -2.09 2.32 -7.96
CA PHE A 40 -1.99 2.91 -6.63
C PHE A 40 -0.72 3.76 -6.53
N THR A 41 -0.83 4.87 -5.82
CA THR A 41 0.21 5.89 -5.69
C THR A 41 0.58 6.16 -4.24
N ARG A 42 -0.31 5.85 -3.29
CA ARG A 42 -0.04 6.01 -1.86
C ARG A 42 -0.89 5.09 -1.02
N VAL A 43 -0.35 4.63 0.10
CA VAL A 43 -1.07 3.85 1.11
C VAL A 43 -1.06 4.59 2.43
N VAL A 44 -2.21 4.62 3.11
CA VAL A 44 -2.42 5.29 4.39
C VAL A 44 -3.02 4.28 5.38
N PRO A 45 -2.23 3.79 6.36
CA PRO A 45 -2.72 2.86 7.36
C PRO A 45 -3.83 3.48 8.23
N ASP A 46 -4.86 2.69 8.51
CA ASP A 46 -5.97 3.03 9.41
C ASP A 46 -6.28 1.83 10.33
N GLY A 47 -5.59 1.78 11.46
CA GLY A 47 -5.68 0.64 12.38
C GLY A 47 -5.15 -0.64 11.73
N ALA A 48 -6.05 -1.59 11.46
CA ALA A 48 -5.73 -2.85 10.79
C ALA A 48 -6.00 -2.83 9.28
N ASP A 49 -6.67 -1.79 8.78
CA ASP A 49 -7.06 -1.65 7.38
C ASP A 49 -6.31 -0.48 6.73
N PHE A 50 -6.60 -0.23 5.45
CA PHE A 50 -5.87 0.74 4.65
C PHE A 50 -6.80 1.56 3.79
N TYR A 51 -6.54 2.87 3.76
CA TYR A 51 -6.93 3.68 2.61
C TYR A 51 -5.79 3.65 1.59
N VAL A 52 -6.13 3.54 0.32
CA VAL A 52 -5.16 3.54 -0.78
C VAL A 52 -5.59 4.58 -1.81
N LEU A 53 -4.66 5.47 -2.15
CA LEU A 53 -4.85 6.51 -3.16
C LEU A 53 -4.31 6.01 -4.49
N GLY A 54 -4.96 6.41 -5.58
CA GLY A 54 -4.58 5.97 -6.91
C GLY A 54 -5.24 6.75 -8.02
N THR A 55 -5.21 6.18 -9.22
CA THR A 55 -6.02 6.67 -10.33
C THR A 55 -6.74 5.54 -11.06
N ASP A 56 -7.85 5.91 -11.70
CA ASP A 56 -8.56 5.13 -12.69
C ASP A 56 -8.73 6.00 -13.94
N ASN A 57 -8.21 5.57 -15.09
CA ASN A 57 -8.31 6.33 -16.34
C ASN A 57 -7.85 7.81 -16.22
N GLY A 58 -6.88 8.08 -15.34
CA GLY A 58 -6.35 9.42 -15.06
C GLY A 58 -7.21 10.29 -14.13
N ALA A 59 -8.25 9.74 -13.51
CA ALA A 59 -9.03 10.39 -12.46
C ALA A 59 -8.64 9.85 -11.08
N ALA A 60 -8.62 10.72 -10.06
CA ALA A 60 -8.19 10.33 -8.73
C ALA A 60 -9.15 9.34 -8.07
N THR A 61 -8.60 8.32 -7.41
CA THR A 61 -9.36 7.31 -6.67
C THR A 61 -8.95 7.24 -5.20
N VAL A 62 -9.90 6.86 -4.35
CA VAL A 62 -9.67 6.43 -2.96
C VAL A 62 -10.29 5.06 -2.80
N THR A 63 -9.51 4.09 -2.36
CA THR A 63 -9.92 2.70 -2.17
C THR A 63 -9.76 2.31 -0.71
N ARG A 64 -10.69 1.52 -0.18
CA ARG A 64 -10.58 0.89 1.14
C ARG A 64 -10.30 -0.60 0.97
N ILE A 65 -9.23 -1.05 1.62
CA ILE A 65 -8.79 -2.44 1.60
C ILE A 65 -8.60 -2.90 3.04
N LEU A 66 -9.17 -4.05 3.38
CA LEU A 66 -9.05 -4.64 4.71
C LEU A 66 -7.62 -5.13 4.96
N GLY A 67 -7.26 -5.31 6.24
CA GLY A 67 -6.00 -5.96 6.63
C GLY A 67 -5.76 -7.36 6.08
N THR A 68 -6.82 -7.99 5.54
CA THR A 68 -6.77 -9.29 4.86
C THR A 68 -6.50 -9.19 3.36
N GLY A 69 -6.41 -7.98 2.81
CA GLY A 69 -6.30 -7.73 1.38
C GLY A 69 -7.64 -7.85 0.64
N ALA A 70 -8.78 -7.86 1.33
CA ALA A 70 -10.08 -7.83 0.69
C ALA A 70 -10.50 -6.39 0.37
N TRP A 71 -10.83 -6.13 -0.89
CA TRP A 71 -11.43 -4.89 -1.35
C TRP A 71 -12.80 -4.65 -0.69
N GLN A 72 -13.06 -3.41 -0.26
CA GLN A 72 -14.37 -3.02 0.28
C GLN A 72 -15.13 -2.07 -0.63
N TRP A 73 -14.46 -0.99 -1.07
CA TRP A 73 -15.04 0.02 -1.93
C TRP A 73 -13.95 0.86 -2.60
N THR A 74 -14.27 1.41 -3.76
CA THR A 74 -13.48 2.44 -4.44
C THR A 74 -14.37 3.62 -4.82
N ARG A 75 -13.88 4.84 -4.59
CA ARG A 75 -14.49 6.09 -5.04
C ARG A 75 -13.60 6.77 -6.06
N VAL A 76 -14.21 7.36 -7.08
CA VAL A 76 -13.50 8.02 -8.19
C VAL A 76 -14.07 9.42 -8.42
N LEU A 77 -13.21 10.38 -8.75
CA LEU A 77 -13.64 11.70 -9.17
C LEU A 77 -14.07 11.70 -10.66
N PRO A 78 -15.12 12.43 -11.05
CA PRO A 78 -15.65 12.38 -12.42
C PRO A 78 -14.84 13.24 -13.42
N PHE A 79 -13.60 13.60 -13.07
CA PHE A 79 -12.73 14.44 -13.89
C PHE A 79 -11.26 14.07 -13.68
N PRO A 80 -10.39 14.30 -14.70
CA PRO A 80 -8.96 14.06 -14.58
C PRO A 80 -8.34 14.79 -13.38
N SER A 81 -7.67 14.04 -12.51
CA SER A 81 -7.20 14.53 -11.21
C SER A 81 -6.25 13.53 -10.55
N GLY A 82 -5.56 13.96 -9.49
CA GLY A 82 -4.76 13.08 -8.64
C GLY A 82 -4.83 13.50 -7.17
N TRP A 83 -4.94 12.53 -6.27
CA TRP A 83 -4.66 12.71 -4.85
C TRP A 83 -3.17 12.51 -4.62
N THR A 84 -2.53 13.42 -3.90
CA THR A 84 -1.09 13.37 -3.63
C THR A 84 -0.78 12.85 -2.23
N ASP A 85 -1.68 13.10 -1.30
CA ASP A 85 -1.51 12.73 0.11
C ASP A 85 -2.86 12.62 0.84
N GLY A 86 -2.86 11.86 1.92
CA GLY A 86 -3.90 11.87 2.92
C GLY A 86 -3.42 11.45 4.30
N VAL A 87 -4.12 11.93 5.32
CA VAL A 87 -3.86 11.64 6.73
C VAL A 87 -5.16 11.27 7.43
N VAL A 88 -5.14 10.20 8.21
CA VAL A 88 -6.30 9.77 9.01
C VAL A 88 -6.37 10.59 10.28
N ASP A 89 -7.53 11.13 10.58
CA ASP A 89 -7.78 11.76 11.88
C ASP A 89 -8.11 10.68 12.93
N PRO A 90 -7.25 10.43 13.92
CA PRO A 90 -7.51 9.41 14.94
C PRO A 90 -8.74 9.71 15.80
N ALA A 91 -9.25 10.95 15.80
CA ALA A 91 -10.46 11.29 16.54
C ALA A 91 -11.76 10.82 15.85
N THR A 92 -11.77 10.76 14.53
CA THR A 92 -12.96 10.45 13.74
C THR A 92 -12.83 9.18 12.90
N GLY A 93 -11.61 8.76 12.55
CA GLY A 93 -11.33 7.72 11.56
C GLY A 93 -11.47 8.18 10.11
N ASN A 94 -11.77 9.47 9.89
CA ASN A 94 -11.89 10.03 8.55
C ASN A 94 -10.52 10.28 7.94
N LEU A 95 -10.42 10.07 6.64
CA LEU A 95 -9.24 10.40 5.84
C LEU A 95 -9.39 11.81 5.27
N HIS A 96 -8.45 12.68 5.59
CA HIS A 96 -8.31 14.01 4.99
C HIS A 96 -7.35 13.92 3.81
N LEU A 97 -7.73 14.50 2.67
CA LEU A 97 -7.08 14.31 1.38
C LEU A 97 -6.69 15.66 0.77
N VAL A 98 -5.56 15.65 0.08
CA VAL A 98 -5.12 16.78 -0.75
C VAL A 98 -4.63 16.30 -2.11
N GLY A 99 -4.74 17.17 -3.12
CA GLY A 99 -4.30 16.85 -4.47
C GLY A 99 -4.56 17.97 -5.46
N PHE A 100 -4.83 17.60 -6.70
CA PHE A 100 -4.91 18.54 -7.81
C PHE A 100 -5.73 18.05 -9.01
N THR A 101 -6.21 18.98 -9.84
CA THR A 101 -6.90 18.67 -11.11
C THR A 101 -5.95 18.61 -12.31
N LEU A 102 -6.30 17.86 -13.34
CA LEU A 102 -5.55 17.78 -14.60
C LEU A 102 -6.29 18.49 -15.74
N PRO A 103 -5.58 18.97 -16.78
CA PRO A 103 -4.13 18.91 -16.98
C PRO A 103 -3.35 19.90 -16.11
N PHE A 104 -2.07 19.59 -15.84
CA PHE A 104 -1.18 20.39 -15.01
C PHE A 104 -0.67 21.64 -15.76
N ASN A 105 -1.53 22.67 -15.83
CA ASN A 105 -1.25 23.94 -16.50
C ASN A 105 -1.96 25.10 -15.78
N SER A 106 -2.14 26.26 -16.40
CA SER A 106 -2.79 27.42 -15.77
C SER A 106 -4.28 27.25 -15.46
N SER A 107 -4.91 26.11 -15.75
CA SER A 107 -6.26 25.75 -15.30
C SER A 107 -6.29 24.68 -14.21
N ASN A 108 -5.13 24.20 -13.77
CA ASN A 108 -5.03 23.26 -12.67
C ASN A 108 -5.37 23.96 -11.35
N GLN A 109 -6.13 23.26 -10.51
CA GLN A 109 -6.66 23.72 -9.24
C GLN A 109 -6.29 22.71 -8.14
N SER A 110 -6.12 23.21 -6.92
CA SER A 110 -5.92 22.36 -5.76
C SER A 110 -7.21 21.63 -5.40
N LEU A 111 -7.07 20.40 -4.90
CA LEU A 111 -8.17 19.58 -4.38
C LEU A 111 -7.99 19.35 -2.89
N ILE A 112 -9.12 19.38 -2.16
CA ILE A 112 -9.22 18.93 -0.78
C ILE A 112 -10.44 18.01 -0.63
N GLY A 113 -10.32 17.00 0.23
CA GLY A 113 -11.41 16.05 0.49
C GLY A 113 -11.39 15.51 1.92
N GLU A 114 -12.54 15.02 2.38
CA GLU A 114 -12.67 14.26 3.61
C GLU A 114 -13.64 13.10 3.36
N ILE A 115 -13.19 11.87 3.64
CA ILE A 115 -13.96 10.64 3.44
C ILE A 115 -13.94 9.78 4.69
N ASP A 116 -15.08 9.19 5.03
CA ASP A 116 -15.18 8.26 6.17
C ASP A 116 -14.82 6.81 5.77
N ALA A 117 -14.72 5.94 6.77
CA ALA A 117 -14.43 4.52 6.56
C ALA A 117 -15.51 3.76 5.79
N GLY A 118 -16.74 4.30 5.72
CA GLY A 118 -17.84 3.77 4.91
C GLY A 118 -17.77 4.17 3.44
N GLY A 119 -16.81 5.01 3.06
CA GLY A 119 -16.63 5.50 1.70
C GLY A 119 -17.58 6.62 1.33
N VAL A 120 -18.07 7.40 2.31
CA VAL A 120 -18.87 8.60 2.06
C VAL A 120 -17.99 9.83 2.22
N PHE A 121 -17.85 10.61 1.14
CA PHE A 121 -17.19 11.91 1.24
C PHE A 121 -18.08 12.88 2.01
N GLN A 122 -17.56 13.39 3.12
CA GLN A 122 -18.17 14.49 3.88
C GLN A 122 -18.02 15.81 3.10
N CYS A 123 -16.94 15.93 2.33
CA CYS A 123 -16.69 17.05 1.43
C CYS A 123 -15.67 16.68 0.34
N ILE A 124 -15.80 17.34 -0.81
CA ILE A 124 -14.78 17.41 -1.87
C ILE A 124 -14.87 18.81 -2.44
N LYS A 125 -13.74 19.52 -2.53
CA LYS A 125 -13.71 20.89 -3.06
C LYS A 125 -12.52 21.08 -4.00
N LYS A 126 -12.77 21.77 -5.12
CA LYS A 126 -11.73 22.48 -5.88
C LYS A 126 -11.50 23.84 -5.24
N LEU A 127 -10.24 24.22 -5.13
CA LEU A 127 -9.80 25.53 -4.70
C LEU A 127 -9.29 26.28 -5.94
N ASP A 128 -10.08 27.26 -6.38
CA ASP A 128 -9.82 28.04 -7.58
C ASP A 128 -9.04 29.31 -7.24
N GLY A 129 -7.72 29.24 -7.39
CA GLY A 129 -6.81 30.39 -7.33
C GLY A 129 -6.33 30.79 -8.73
N PRO A 130 -5.96 32.07 -8.96
CA PRO A 130 -5.48 32.50 -10.27
C PRO A 130 -4.13 31.86 -10.62
N GLY A 131 -4.01 31.15 -11.73
CA GLY A 131 -2.75 30.50 -12.13
C GLY A 131 -2.78 28.99 -11.94
N THR A 132 -1.62 28.37 -11.74
CA THR A 132 -1.52 26.91 -11.49
C THR A 132 -1.37 26.68 -9.99
N GLU A 133 -2.19 25.82 -9.39
CA GLU A 133 -2.11 25.51 -7.97
C GLU A 133 -2.34 24.02 -7.70
N ALA A 134 -1.49 23.43 -6.86
CA ALA A 134 -1.67 22.06 -6.38
C ALA A 134 -1.18 21.92 -4.95
N LEU A 135 -1.84 21.04 -4.19
CA LEU A 135 -1.37 20.59 -2.89
C LEU A 135 -0.62 19.28 -3.07
N ALA A 136 0.47 19.12 -2.31
CA ALA A 136 1.42 18.02 -2.46
C ALA A 136 1.44 17.09 -1.24
N ARG A 137 1.37 17.66 -0.03
CA ARG A 137 1.42 16.91 1.23
C ARG A 137 0.50 17.50 2.28
N ILE A 138 0.05 16.66 3.21
CA ILE A 138 -0.79 17.04 4.34
C ILE A 138 -0.32 16.32 5.60
N ASP A 139 -0.27 17.04 6.72
CA ASP A 139 0.01 16.46 8.01
C ASP A 139 -0.89 17.07 9.10
N ARG A 140 -1.08 16.34 10.18
CA ARG A 140 -2.02 16.67 11.25
C ARG A 140 -1.33 17.44 12.37
N SER A 141 -1.91 18.58 12.72
CA SER A 141 -1.51 19.33 13.90
C SER A 141 -1.96 18.65 15.20
N PRO A 142 -1.19 18.77 16.29
CA PRO A 142 -1.62 18.40 17.63
C PRO A 142 -2.93 19.07 18.08
N THR A 143 -3.28 20.23 17.50
CA THR A 143 -4.54 20.95 17.78
C THR A 143 -5.77 20.32 17.13
N GLY A 144 -5.60 19.35 16.23
CA GLY A 144 -6.68 18.70 15.48
C GLY A 144 -6.99 19.33 14.12
N ASN A 145 -6.34 20.44 13.76
CA ASN A 145 -6.35 20.97 12.40
C ASN A 145 -5.32 20.22 11.54
N PHE A 146 -5.32 20.45 10.23
CA PHE A 146 -4.37 19.88 9.28
C PHE A 146 -3.62 20.99 8.57
N LEU A 147 -2.33 20.78 8.32
CA LEU A 147 -1.53 21.66 7.49
C LEU A 147 -1.24 20.96 6.17
N ALA A 148 -1.59 21.61 5.07
CA ALA A 148 -1.29 21.13 3.73
C ALA A 148 -0.31 22.08 3.05
N VAL A 149 0.75 21.53 2.46
CA VAL A 149 1.71 22.29 1.65
C VAL A 149 1.47 22.03 0.17
N GLY A 150 1.70 23.06 -0.62
CA GLY A 150 1.63 22.99 -2.07
C GLY A 150 2.38 24.13 -2.72
N PHE A 151 2.09 24.36 -3.99
CA PHE A 151 2.63 25.50 -4.72
C PHE A 151 1.52 26.25 -5.43
N HIS A 152 1.81 27.51 -5.71
CA HIS A 152 0.99 28.40 -6.50
C HIS A 152 1.87 29.12 -7.51
N THR A 153 1.56 28.99 -8.79
CA THR A 153 2.29 29.67 -9.87
C THR A 153 1.50 30.83 -10.41
N LEU A 154 2.02 32.04 -10.24
CA LEU A 154 1.44 33.27 -10.78
C LEU A 154 2.48 34.03 -11.61
N LEU A 155 2.12 34.41 -12.84
CA LEU A 155 3.03 35.11 -13.78
C LEU A 155 4.37 34.38 -14.02
N GLY A 156 4.38 33.06 -13.91
CA GLY A 156 5.58 32.22 -14.12
C GLY A 156 6.48 32.07 -12.89
N GLN A 157 6.13 32.68 -11.76
CA GLN A 157 6.80 32.49 -10.49
C GLN A 157 6.08 31.42 -9.68
N VAL A 158 6.83 30.43 -9.17
CA VAL A 158 6.32 29.37 -8.29
C VAL A 158 6.56 29.79 -6.85
N ASP A 159 5.51 29.88 -6.05
CA ASP A 159 5.61 30.16 -4.62
C ASP A 159 5.05 28.99 -3.81
N VAL A 160 5.59 28.78 -2.61
CA VAL A 160 5.10 27.74 -1.69
C VAL A 160 3.89 28.26 -0.93
N VAL A 161 2.82 27.48 -0.86
CA VAL A 161 1.60 27.80 -0.11
C VAL A 161 1.35 26.78 0.99
N ILE A 162 0.82 27.27 2.12
CA ILE A 162 0.40 26.48 3.28
C ILE A 162 -1.06 26.76 3.54
N TYR A 163 -1.85 25.70 3.58
CA TYR A 163 -3.25 25.73 3.96
C TYR A 163 -3.42 25.15 5.35
N GLU A 164 -4.16 25.86 6.20
CA GLU A 164 -4.70 25.28 7.42
C GLU A 164 -6.13 24.82 7.15
N LEU A 165 -6.35 23.52 7.27
CA LEU A 165 -7.63 22.86 7.01
C LEU A 165 -8.25 22.39 8.32
N GLY A 166 -9.56 22.50 8.42
CA GLY A 166 -10.37 21.92 9.48
C GLY A 166 -11.33 20.85 8.94
N ALA A 167 -12.15 20.31 9.83
CA ALA A 167 -13.20 19.35 9.50
C ALA A 167 -14.15 19.88 8.41
N ASN A 168 -14.72 18.96 7.64
CA ASN A 168 -15.56 19.20 6.47
C ASN A 168 -14.89 20.10 5.41
N CYS A 169 -13.58 19.91 5.20
CA CYS A 169 -12.78 20.67 4.23
C CYS A 169 -12.88 22.18 4.45
N THR A 170 -12.94 22.63 5.71
CA THR A 170 -12.99 24.06 6.03
C THR A 170 -11.59 24.66 5.84
N VAL A 171 -11.45 25.70 5.02
CA VAL A 171 -10.17 26.40 4.89
C VAL A 171 -10.08 27.50 5.95
N ASN A 172 -9.27 27.27 6.99
CA ASN A 172 -9.09 28.21 8.09
C ASN A 172 -8.13 29.34 7.71
N SER A 173 -7.06 29.03 6.99
CA SER A 173 -6.13 30.02 6.46
C SER A 173 -5.41 29.52 5.20
N LYS A 174 -5.01 30.47 4.34
CA LYS A 174 -4.02 30.27 3.28
C LYS A 174 -2.86 31.23 3.54
N LYS A 175 -1.65 30.69 3.57
CA LYS A 175 -0.41 31.44 3.72
C LYS A 175 0.52 31.15 2.54
N GLN A 176 1.35 32.11 2.18
CA GLN A 176 2.27 32.00 1.04
C GLN A 176 3.65 32.49 1.44
N PHE A 177 4.67 31.71 1.13
CA PHE A 177 6.04 32.17 1.17
C PHE A 177 6.23 33.06 -0.05
N PHE A 178 6.47 34.36 0.17
CA PHE A 178 6.62 35.29 -0.94
C PHE A 178 8.09 35.65 -1.12
N SER A 179 8.59 35.53 -2.34
CA SER A 179 9.89 36.11 -2.71
C SER A 179 9.85 36.72 -4.11
N ALA A 180 10.99 37.19 -4.61
CA ALA A 180 11.11 37.66 -6.00
C ALA A 180 11.54 36.55 -6.98
N SER A 181 11.69 35.32 -6.48
CA SER A 181 12.21 34.16 -7.20
C SER A 181 11.32 32.95 -6.98
N SER A 182 11.35 31.98 -7.91
CA SER A 182 10.63 30.73 -7.71
C SER A 182 11.20 29.93 -6.53
N GLN A 183 10.29 29.35 -5.76
CA GLN A 183 10.52 28.53 -4.59
C GLN A 183 9.92 27.15 -4.84
N GLN A 184 10.66 26.09 -4.50
CA GLN A 184 10.27 24.72 -4.81
C GLN A 184 10.39 23.82 -3.57
N PHE A 185 10.12 24.37 -2.38
CA PHE A 185 10.17 23.65 -1.11
C PHE A 185 8.78 23.24 -0.61
N TYR A 186 8.02 22.61 -1.50
CA TYR A 186 6.67 22.10 -1.23
C TYR A 186 6.59 20.57 -1.31
N ASN A 187 7.73 19.88 -1.35
CA ASN A 187 7.76 18.43 -1.54
C ASN A 187 7.26 17.69 -0.31
N ASP A 188 7.55 18.24 0.89
CA ASP A 188 7.06 17.68 2.13
C ASP A 188 6.75 18.67 3.25
N ILE A 189 5.84 18.28 4.14
CA ILE A 189 5.50 18.99 5.37
C ILE A 189 5.44 18.01 6.55
N LEU A 190 6.08 18.39 7.66
CA LEU A 190 6.08 17.62 8.90
C LEU A 190 5.74 18.53 10.08
N VAL A 191 4.60 18.28 10.73
CA VAL A 191 4.15 19.03 11.90
C VAL A 191 4.73 18.43 13.17
N LEU A 192 5.39 19.28 13.95
CA LEU A 192 6.05 18.90 15.19
C LEU A 192 5.06 18.93 16.37
N PRO A 193 5.35 18.22 17.48
CA PRO A 193 4.45 18.17 18.64
C PRO A 193 4.13 19.52 19.30
N ASN A 194 4.98 20.53 19.09
CA ASN A 194 4.75 21.89 19.55
C ASN A 194 3.93 22.74 18.57
N SER A 195 3.39 22.14 17.50
CA SER A 195 2.68 22.80 16.38
C SER A 195 3.55 23.67 15.47
N ASP A 196 4.87 23.70 15.68
CA ASP A 196 5.80 24.14 14.63
C ASP A 196 5.70 23.15 13.46
N PHE A 197 6.17 23.56 12.29
CA PHE A 197 6.23 22.65 11.14
C PHE A 197 7.48 22.87 10.31
N LEU A 198 7.92 21.77 9.70
CA LEU A 198 9.00 21.75 8.72
C LEU A 198 8.41 21.70 7.32
N VAL A 199 8.98 22.43 6.37
CA VAL A 199 8.70 22.27 4.93
C VAL A 199 9.99 22.05 4.17
N ALA A 200 9.96 21.11 3.21
CA ALA A 200 11.14 20.64 2.52
C ALA A 200 11.04 20.72 0.99
N GLY A 201 12.19 20.93 0.36
CA GLY A 201 12.41 20.78 -1.07
C GLY A 201 13.63 21.56 -1.53
N GLN A 202 13.46 22.46 -2.49
CA GLN A 202 14.57 23.18 -3.12
C GLN A 202 14.31 24.69 -3.23
N THR A 203 15.37 25.48 -3.05
CA THR A 203 15.41 26.92 -3.38
C THR A 203 16.63 27.19 -4.25
N GLY A 204 16.41 27.67 -5.47
CA GLY A 204 17.49 27.84 -6.43
C GLY A 204 18.12 26.49 -6.78
N ASN A 205 19.38 26.27 -6.40
CA ASN A 205 20.03 24.97 -6.52
C ASN A 205 20.08 24.21 -5.20
N SER A 206 19.78 24.83 -4.07
CA SER A 206 20.04 24.24 -2.77
C SER A 206 18.84 23.46 -2.25
N GLY A 207 19.10 22.28 -1.69
CA GLY A 207 18.08 21.59 -0.91
C GLY A 207 17.85 22.35 0.39
N VAL A 208 16.59 22.52 0.80
CA VAL A 208 16.23 23.29 2.00
C VAL A 208 15.18 22.58 2.84
N ILE A 209 15.32 22.73 4.16
CA ILE A 209 14.29 22.44 5.15
C ILE A 209 14.10 23.71 5.97
N TYR A 210 12.89 24.25 5.96
CA TYR A 210 12.50 25.42 6.75
C TYR A 210 11.68 24.99 7.95
N GLN A 211 12.10 25.39 9.15
CA GLN A 211 11.26 25.32 10.34
C GLN A 211 10.54 26.64 10.54
N THR A 212 9.24 26.55 10.76
CA THR A 212 8.39 27.68 11.11
C THR A 212 7.60 27.40 12.37
N ASP A 213 7.31 28.45 13.13
CA ASP A 213 6.42 28.33 14.29
C ASP A 213 4.96 28.15 13.86
N ALA A 214 4.08 27.82 14.81
CA ALA A 214 2.65 27.70 14.55
C ALA A 214 2.01 29.00 13.99
N GLY A 215 2.63 30.15 14.23
CA GLY A 215 2.22 31.44 13.66
C GLY A 215 2.62 31.60 12.19
N GLY A 216 3.59 30.81 11.71
CA GLY A 216 4.17 30.88 10.38
C GLY A 216 5.44 31.75 10.30
N ASN A 217 6.06 32.10 11.43
CA ASN A 217 7.34 32.80 11.42
C ASN A 217 8.48 31.81 11.23
N PHE A 218 9.49 32.19 10.43
CA PHE A 218 10.72 31.41 10.31
C PHE A 218 11.45 31.35 11.66
N VAL A 219 11.80 30.13 12.09
CA VAL A 219 12.49 29.86 13.35
C VAL A 219 13.94 29.45 13.08
N ASN A 220 14.12 28.43 12.24
CA ASN A 220 15.41 27.82 11.94
C ASN A 220 15.31 27.10 10.59
N GLY A 221 16.43 26.60 10.06
CA GLY A 221 16.41 25.77 8.88
C GLY A 221 17.78 25.23 8.54
N VAL A 222 17.82 24.33 7.56
CA VAL A 222 19.06 23.78 7.03
C VAL A 222 19.03 23.82 5.50
N SER A 223 20.19 24.06 4.91
CA SER A 223 20.41 24.10 3.47
C SER A 223 21.60 23.24 3.08
N GLU A 224 21.35 22.39 2.09
CA GLU A 224 22.36 21.66 1.33
C GLU A 224 22.77 22.49 0.11
N PRO A 225 24.03 22.97 0.00
CA PRO A 225 24.44 23.92 -1.03
C PRO A 225 24.61 23.33 -2.44
N SER A 226 24.63 22.00 -2.57
CA SER A 226 24.69 21.32 -3.88
C SER A 226 23.33 21.29 -4.58
N GLN A 227 23.32 20.97 -5.88
CA GLN A 227 22.11 20.81 -6.71
C GLN A 227 21.23 19.66 -6.21
N PHE A 228 20.43 19.94 -5.19
CA PHE A 228 19.76 18.95 -4.37
C PHE A 228 18.34 19.39 -4.02
N SER A 229 17.43 18.43 -3.84
CA SER A 229 16.09 18.66 -3.35
C SER A 229 15.75 17.61 -2.31
N TYR A 230 15.32 18.02 -1.12
CA TYR A 230 14.66 17.12 -0.18
C TYR A 230 13.30 16.71 -0.74
N VAL A 231 12.87 15.48 -0.51
CA VAL A 231 11.60 14.99 -1.04
C VAL A 231 10.66 14.46 0.03
N ASP A 232 11.19 14.03 1.17
CA ASP A 232 10.43 13.44 2.25
C ASP A 232 11.15 13.62 3.59
N LEU A 233 10.38 13.83 4.64
CA LEU A 233 10.79 13.98 6.03
C LEU A 233 10.05 12.97 6.91
N ALA A 234 10.76 12.41 7.88
CA ALA A 234 10.13 11.64 8.94
C ALA A 234 10.65 12.05 10.31
N ARG A 235 9.78 11.99 11.30
CA ARG A 235 10.16 12.21 12.70
C ARG A 235 10.57 10.88 13.32
N ALA A 236 11.77 10.84 13.87
CA ALA A 236 12.20 9.73 14.72
C ALA A 236 11.55 9.80 16.11
N SER A 237 11.44 8.66 16.76
CA SER A 237 10.93 8.45 18.12
C SER A 237 11.62 9.31 19.18
N ASN A 238 12.92 9.60 19.00
CA ASN A 238 13.69 10.48 19.89
C ASN A 238 13.53 11.98 19.58
N GLY A 239 12.73 12.34 18.57
CA GLY A 239 12.50 13.72 18.13
C GLY A 239 13.50 14.25 17.09
N ASP A 240 14.48 13.44 16.68
CA ASP A 240 15.31 13.72 15.51
C ASP A 240 14.48 13.72 14.22
N ILE A 241 15.05 14.28 13.15
CA ILE A 241 14.43 14.37 11.83
C ILE A 241 15.24 13.55 10.84
N LEU A 242 14.60 12.59 10.18
CA LEU A 242 15.12 11.90 9.01
C LEU A 242 14.68 12.66 7.78
N ALA A 243 15.58 12.82 6.81
CA ALA A 243 15.29 13.47 5.55
C ALA A 243 15.95 12.71 4.41
N VAL A 244 15.24 12.54 3.31
CA VAL A 244 15.79 12.00 2.06
C VAL A 244 15.67 13.00 0.93
N GLY A 245 16.55 12.89 -0.04
CA GLY A 245 16.54 13.76 -1.20
C GLY A 245 17.44 13.31 -2.33
N ASN A 246 17.28 14.03 -3.44
CA ASN A 246 17.83 13.67 -4.73
C ASN A 246 18.67 14.80 -5.29
N TYR A 247 19.75 14.44 -5.99
CA TYR A 247 20.50 15.39 -6.79
C TYR A 247 19.80 15.62 -8.13
N SER A 248 19.88 16.84 -8.67
CA SER A 248 19.45 17.10 -10.05
C SER A 248 20.43 16.54 -11.09
N SER A 249 21.53 15.95 -10.65
CA SER A 249 22.54 15.27 -11.45
C SER A 249 22.50 13.78 -11.13
N ASN A 250 23.14 12.94 -11.96
CA ASN A 250 23.15 11.47 -11.78
C ASN A 250 24.06 11.01 -10.63
N LEU A 251 23.97 11.67 -9.47
CA LEU A 251 24.65 11.29 -8.25
C LEU A 251 23.69 10.47 -7.38
N SER A 252 24.26 9.56 -6.58
CA SER A 252 23.50 8.73 -5.66
C SER A 252 22.64 9.58 -4.71
N PRO A 253 21.37 9.19 -4.48
CA PRO A 253 20.49 9.89 -3.56
C PRO A 253 21.02 9.78 -2.12
N ARG A 254 20.49 10.65 -1.25
CA ARG A 254 21.02 10.85 0.09
C ARG A 254 19.93 10.75 1.15
N ILE A 255 20.31 10.17 2.28
CA ILE A 255 19.59 10.19 3.54
C ILE A 255 20.41 10.96 4.59
N VAL A 256 19.75 11.77 5.39
CA VAL A 256 20.36 12.58 6.46
C VAL A 256 19.53 12.46 7.73
N ARG A 257 20.19 12.30 8.88
CA ARG A 257 19.55 12.45 10.19
C ARG A 257 20.02 13.74 10.84
N PHE A 258 19.06 14.56 11.22
CA PHE A 258 19.26 15.76 12.00
C PHE A 258 18.77 15.57 13.43
N ASP A 259 19.37 16.27 14.37
CA ASP A 259 18.73 16.44 15.68
C ASP A 259 17.52 17.38 15.60
N ALA A 260 16.80 17.54 16.72
CA ALA A 260 15.64 18.43 16.81
C ALA A 260 15.94 19.92 16.54
N SER A 261 17.22 20.32 16.50
CA SER A 261 17.67 21.68 16.15
C SER A 261 18.21 21.77 14.72
N LEU A 262 17.97 20.74 13.90
CA LEU A 262 18.45 20.60 12.53
C LEU A 262 19.99 20.55 12.40
N LEU A 263 20.70 20.10 13.44
CA LEU A 263 22.13 19.79 13.34
C LEU A 263 22.33 18.36 12.86
N VAL A 264 23.21 18.17 11.90
CA VAL A 264 23.49 16.84 11.33
C VAL A 264 24.09 15.92 12.38
N ARG A 265 23.48 14.75 12.56
CA ARG A 265 24.05 13.63 13.31
C ARG A 265 24.88 12.73 12.41
N TRP A 266 24.34 12.40 11.25
CA TRP A 266 25.02 11.67 10.19
C TRP A 266 24.32 11.93 8.86
N GLU A 267 25.03 11.62 7.78
CA GLU A 267 24.50 11.59 6.42
C GLU A 267 25.15 10.46 5.64
N ALA A 268 24.41 9.91 4.68
CA ALA A 268 24.90 8.83 3.85
C ALA A 268 24.24 8.84 2.47
N GLN A 269 25.00 8.39 1.48
CA GLN A 269 24.51 8.13 0.13
C GLN A 269 24.20 6.64 -0.04
N ILE A 270 23.12 6.33 -0.75
CA ILE A 270 22.74 4.96 -1.10
C ILE A 270 23.12 4.71 -2.57
N PHE A 271 24.20 3.98 -2.78
CA PHE A 271 24.70 3.64 -4.11
C PHE A 271 23.90 2.51 -4.72
N GLY A 272 23.60 2.64 -6.02
CA GLY A 272 22.76 1.71 -6.76
C GLY A 272 21.28 2.10 -6.76
N LEU A 273 20.96 3.37 -6.46
CA LEU A 273 19.65 3.97 -6.64
C LEU A 273 19.71 5.17 -7.59
N ASN A 274 18.64 5.35 -8.34
CA ASN A 274 18.38 6.56 -9.13
C ASN A 274 17.77 7.68 -8.27
N SER A 275 16.90 7.33 -7.33
CA SER A 275 16.24 8.28 -6.42
C SER A 275 15.92 7.65 -5.07
N LEU A 276 15.72 8.50 -4.06
CA LEU A 276 14.99 8.19 -2.84
C LEU A 276 13.70 9.00 -2.83
N ASP A 277 12.63 8.40 -2.34
CA ASP A 277 11.28 8.93 -2.46
C ASP A 277 10.58 9.01 -1.10
N GLN A 278 10.87 8.10 -0.15
CA GLN A 278 10.30 8.13 1.20
C GLN A 278 11.28 7.63 2.28
N VAL A 279 11.07 8.06 3.52
CA VAL A 279 11.80 7.60 4.71
C VAL A 279 10.89 7.41 5.92
N PHE A 280 11.17 6.39 6.73
CA PHE A 280 10.40 6.09 7.95
C PHE A 280 11.31 5.59 9.07
N GLU A 281 10.93 5.82 10.33
CA GLU A 281 11.47 5.06 11.47
C GLU A 281 10.41 4.07 11.93
N ALA A 282 10.75 2.78 11.97
CA ALA A 282 9.88 1.74 12.47
C ALA A 282 9.84 1.73 14.00
N PRO A 283 8.83 1.10 14.63
CA PRO A 283 8.72 1.03 16.09
C PRO A 283 9.91 0.37 16.80
N ASN A 284 10.69 -0.45 16.09
CA ASN A 284 11.91 -1.08 16.61
C ASN A 284 13.16 -0.16 16.52
N GLY A 285 13.03 1.03 15.93
CA GLY A 285 14.11 1.99 15.74
C GLY A 285 14.88 1.86 14.41
N ASP A 286 14.53 0.88 13.58
CA ASP A 286 15.14 0.75 12.26
C ASP A 286 14.61 1.81 11.31
N VAL A 287 15.47 2.27 10.41
CA VAL A 287 15.13 3.26 9.39
C VAL A 287 14.86 2.56 8.07
N TYR A 288 13.71 2.84 7.47
CA TYR A 288 13.34 2.35 6.14
C TYR A 288 13.45 3.49 5.14
N ALA A 289 14.00 3.21 3.98
CA ALA A 289 14.09 4.16 2.88
C ALA A 289 13.57 3.49 1.60
N LEU A 290 12.62 4.13 0.93
CA LEU A 290 12.10 3.70 -0.37
C LEU A 290 12.71 4.59 -1.44
N GLY A 291 13.17 3.99 -2.53
CA GLY A 291 13.67 4.71 -3.69
C GLY A 291 13.39 3.96 -4.98
N THR A 292 13.94 4.44 -6.09
CA THR A 292 13.77 3.82 -7.40
C THR A 292 15.10 3.38 -7.99
N GLU A 293 15.15 2.21 -8.62
CA GLU A 293 16.29 1.71 -9.39
C GLU A 293 15.87 1.08 -10.71
N THR A 294 16.76 1.12 -11.72
CA THR A 294 16.52 0.46 -13.01
C THR A 294 17.11 -0.95 -13.01
N VAL A 295 16.27 -1.95 -12.75
CA VAL A 295 16.65 -3.37 -12.81
C VAL A 295 16.15 -3.95 -14.14
N ASN A 296 16.99 -4.65 -14.92
CA ASN A 296 16.58 -5.26 -16.20
C ASN A 296 15.82 -4.31 -17.17
N ASN A 297 16.20 -3.01 -17.20
CA ASN A 297 15.55 -1.93 -17.96
C ASN A 297 14.15 -1.51 -17.50
N LEU A 298 13.72 -1.93 -16.30
CA LEU A 298 12.47 -1.49 -15.68
C LEU A 298 12.77 -0.72 -14.40
N ASN A 299 12.15 0.45 -14.25
CA ASN A 299 12.22 1.22 -13.01
C ASN A 299 11.36 0.53 -11.96
N ARG A 300 11.96 0.18 -10.82
CA ARG A 300 11.27 -0.48 -9.71
C ARG A 300 11.49 0.30 -8.43
N ALA A 301 10.47 0.28 -7.58
CA ALA A 301 10.61 0.74 -6.21
C ALA A 301 11.42 -0.29 -5.41
N VAL A 302 12.40 0.19 -4.65
CA VAL A 302 13.35 -0.63 -3.89
C VAL A 302 13.41 -0.12 -2.46
N LEU A 303 13.23 -1.04 -1.52
CA LEU A 303 13.25 -0.79 -0.09
C LEU A 303 14.62 -1.12 0.51
N PHE A 304 15.08 -0.26 1.41
CA PHE A 304 16.26 -0.46 2.24
C PHE A 304 15.88 -0.39 3.70
N ARG A 305 16.58 -1.17 4.52
CA ARG A 305 16.50 -1.14 5.97
C ARG A 305 17.88 -0.83 6.55
N ILE A 306 17.93 0.19 7.38
CA ILE A 306 19.15 0.77 7.94
C ILE A 306 19.07 0.61 9.46
N ASP A 307 20.10 0.00 10.05
CA ASP A 307 20.35 0.07 11.49
C ASP A 307 21.08 1.38 11.78
N ASP A 308 20.40 2.24 12.52
CA ASP A 308 20.90 3.55 12.90
C ASP A 308 21.50 3.59 14.32
N ALA A 309 21.62 2.45 15.01
CA ALA A 309 22.16 2.38 16.37
C ALA A 309 21.56 3.45 17.32
N GLY A 310 20.26 3.74 17.17
CA GLY A 310 19.53 4.77 17.92
C GLY A 310 20.00 6.22 17.67
N GLY A 311 20.57 6.52 16.50
CA GLY A 311 21.08 7.84 16.13
C GLY A 311 22.39 8.24 16.81
N SER A 312 23.06 7.29 17.48
CA SER A 312 24.27 7.53 18.27
C SER A 312 25.57 7.08 17.58
N GLY A 313 25.46 6.33 16.49
CA GLY A 313 26.58 5.78 15.73
C GLY A 313 26.41 5.97 14.22
N PRO A 314 27.40 5.57 13.42
CA PRO A 314 27.26 5.57 11.97
C PRO A 314 26.19 4.55 11.54
N PRO A 315 25.28 4.93 10.64
CA PRO A 315 24.29 3.99 10.13
C PRO A 315 24.94 2.86 9.33
N THR A 316 24.34 1.69 9.36
CA THR A 316 24.75 0.54 8.54
C THR A 316 23.54 -0.11 7.87
N LEU A 317 23.71 -0.63 6.66
CA LEU A 317 22.65 -1.43 6.03
C LEU A 317 22.53 -2.75 6.79
N LEU A 318 21.30 -3.07 7.20
CA LEU A 318 21.03 -4.37 7.80
C LEU A 318 21.19 -5.47 6.74
N PRO A 319 21.76 -6.63 7.10
CA PRO A 319 21.96 -7.73 6.17
C PRO A 319 20.62 -8.39 5.85
N TRP A 320 19.93 -7.85 4.86
CA TRP A 320 19.13 -8.67 3.95
C TRP A 320 20.12 -9.34 3.00
N ASN A 321 19.90 -10.61 2.65
CA ASN A 321 20.72 -11.28 1.64
C ASN A 321 20.64 -10.46 0.34
N HIS A 322 21.59 -9.54 0.13
CA HIS A 322 21.58 -8.43 -0.82
C HIS A 322 20.74 -7.21 -0.35
N HIS A 323 21.38 -6.05 -0.36
CA HIS A 323 21.12 -4.91 0.53
C HIS A 323 19.86 -4.07 0.24
N GLY A 324 19.15 -4.30 -0.88
CA GLY A 324 17.82 -3.74 -1.15
C GLY A 324 16.84 -4.82 -1.59
N ARG A 325 15.55 -4.67 -1.28
CA ARG A 325 14.47 -5.59 -1.68
C ARG A 325 13.43 -4.89 -2.54
N PHE A 326 12.87 -5.62 -3.49
CA PHE A 326 11.78 -5.16 -4.35
C PHE A 326 10.83 -6.31 -4.65
N LEU A 327 9.63 -6.00 -5.14
CA LEU A 327 8.59 -6.98 -5.46
C LEU A 327 8.44 -7.12 -6.98
N ASP A 328 8.73 -8.30 -7.53
CA ASP A 328 8.72 -8.61 -8.96
C ASP A 328 8.14 -10.01 -9.20
N ASN A 329 7.22 -10.12 -10.16
CA ASN A 329 6.68 -11.38 -10.65
C ASN A 329 6.73 -11.52 -12.18
N GLY A 330 7.68 -10.85 -12.83
CA GLY A 330 7.83 -10.86 -14.28
C GLY A 330 6.94 -9.85 -14.99
N GLU A 331 6.51 -8.79 -14.30
CA GLU A 331 5.79 -7.69 -14.93
C GLU A 331 6.63 -6.99 -16.01
N THR A 332 5.95 -6.37 -16.97
CA THR A 332 6.58 -5.68 -18.11
C THR A 332 6.79 -4.18 -17.89
N GLY A 333 6.24 -3.64 -16.81
CA GLY A 333 6.33 -2.23 -16.44
C GLY A 333 5.82 -2.02 -15.02
N TYR A 334 6.36 -0.98 -14.37
CA TYR A 334 5.92 -0.52 -13.05
C TYR A 334 5.72 0.99 -13.08
N LEU A 335 4.75 1.46 -12.32
CA LEU A 335 4.42 2.87 -12.19
C LEU A 335 4.43 3.28 -10.72
N GLY A 336 5.38 4.14 -10.37
CA GLY A 336 5.49 4.69 -9.02
C GLY A 336 6.05 3.67 -8.01
N GLY A 337 5.53 3.74 -6.80
CA GLY A 337 6.03 3.02 -5.64
C GLY A 337 5.88 3.88 -4.39
N ALA A 338 5.08 3.41 -3.45
CA ALA A 338 4.94 4.05 -2.15
C ALA A 338 4.77 2.99 -1.07
N MET A 339 5.21 3.33 0.14
CA MET A 339 5.02 2.49 1.30
C MET A 339 4.48 3.28 2.49
N ALA A 340 3.96 2.54 3.46
CA ALA A 340 3.76 3.00 4.81
C ALA A 340 4.04 1.85 5.79
N LEU A 341 4.43 2.20 7.01
CA LEU A 341 4.57 1.22 8.09
C LEU A 341 3.27 1.17 8.90
N THR A 342 2.80 -0.04 9.19
CA THR A 342 1.72 -0.23 10.16
C THR A 342 2.24 0.08 11.58
N GLY A 343 1.33 0.30 12.54
CA GLY A 343 1.72 0.44 13.95
C GLY A 343 2.45 -0.79 14.51
N ALA A 344 2.39 -1.91 13.81
CA ALA A 344 3.01 -3.17 14.18
C ALA A 344 4.36 -3.41 13.49
N GLY A 345 4.82 -2.48 12.63
CA GLY A 345 6.07 -2.54 11.87
C GLY A 345 5.98 -3.29 10.54
N ASP A 346 4.80 -3.81 10.18
CA ASP A 346 4.57 -4.44 8.88
C ASP A 346 4.63 -3.40 7.75
N ILE A 347 5.04 -3.82 6.56
CA ILE A 347 5.20 -2.95 5.40
C ILE A 347 3.98 -3.08 4.51
N ALA A 348 3.25 -1.98 4.36
CA ALA A 348 2.24 -1.81 3.32
C ALA A 348 2.91 -1.14 2.12
N PHE A 349 2.84 -1.75 0.94
CA PHE A 349 3.51 -1.28 -0.27
C PHE A 349 2.56 -1.27 -1.46
N VAL A 350 2.56 -0.19 -2.25
CA VAL A 350 1.71 -0.03 -3.42
C VAL A 350 2.45 0.51 -4.64
N ASP A 351 2.05 0.04 -5.83
CA ASP A 351 2.48 0.56 -7.13
C ASP A 351 1.41 0.31 -8.21
N GLY A 352 1.72 0.64 -9.47
CA GLY A 352 0.99 0.18 -10.66
C GLY A 352 1.83 -0.82 -11.45
N ARG A 353 1.19 -1.82 -12.07
CA ARG A 353 1.86 -2.93 -12.77
C ARG A 353 1.32 -3.18 -14.16
N ASP A 354 2.19 -3.23 -15.15
CA ASP A 354 1.83 -3.59 -16.53
C ASP A 354 2.17 -5.06 -16.83
N GLY A 355 1.21 -5.80 -17.36
CA GLY A 355 1.42 -7.21 -17.72
C GLY A 355 1.59 -8.12 -16.50
N ALA A 356 0.93 -7.79 -15.39
CA ALA A 356 0.84 -8.63 -14.21
C ALA A 356 0.15 -9.98 -14.52
N ILE A 357 0.47 -11.01 -13.75
CA ILE A 357 -0.28 -12.27 -13.81
C ILE A 357 -1.69 -11.99 -13.28
N ASN A 358 -2.71 -12.54 -13.95
CA ASN A 358 -4.13 -12.29 -13.66
C ASN A 358 -4.60 -10.84 -13.90
N SER A 359 -3.86 -10.05 -14.70
CA SER A 359 -4.20 -8.67 -15.05
C SER A 359 -5.65 -8.50 -15.55
N PHE A 360 -6.28 -7.40 -15.17
CA PHE A 360 -7.64 -7.05 -15.55
C PHE A 360 -7.71 -6.19 -16.82
N GLY A 361 -6.58 -5.60 -17.23
CA GLY A 361 -6.59 -4.58 -18.27
C GLY A 361 -5.20 -4.14 -18.72
N GLN A 362 -4.94 -2.84 -18.61
CA GLN A 362 -3.67 -2.24 -19.03
C GLN A 362 -2.65 -2.29 -17.88
N THR A 363 -2.72 -1.28 -17.03
CA THR A 363 -1.98 -1.20 -15.77
C THR A 363 -2.95 -1.60 -14.67
N ASP A 364 -2.54 -2.49 -13.77
CA ASP A 364 -3.32 -2.84 -12.58
C ASP A 364 -2.74 -2.15 -11.35
N ALA A 365 -3.61 -1.82 -10.39
CA ALA A 365 -3.18 -1.29 -9.11
C ALA A 365 -2.72 -2.42 -8.20
N PHE A 366 -1.51 -2.36 -7.65
CA PHE A 366 -0.95 -3.42 -6.82
C PHE A 366 -0.82 -2.98 -5.37
N PHE A 367 -1.14 -3.90 -4.45
CA PHE A 367 -0.95 -3.71 -3.02
C PHE A 367 -0.41 -5.00 -2.37
N ALA A 368 0.67 -4.85 -1.62
CA ALA A 368 1.22 -5.86 -0.75
C ALA A 368 1.21 -5.42 0.73
N LEU A 369 0.91 -6.38 1.62
CA LEU A 369 1.19 -6.28 3.04
C LEU A 369 2.15 -7.41 3.42
N THR A 370 3.33 -7.05 3.91
CA THR A 370 4.38 -8.00 4.29
C THR A 370 4.85 -7.75 5.72
N GLY A 371 5.64 -8.67 6.26
CA GLY A 371 6.38 -8.43 7.50
C GLY A 371 7.38 -7.27 7.39
N ASP A 372 8.12 -7.02 8.45
CA ASP A 372 9.10 -5.93 8.59
C ASP A 372 10.34 -6.06 7.68
N ASP A 373 10.39 -7.10 6.84
CA ASP A 373 11.50 -7.35 5.95
C ASP A 373 11.10 -7.42 4.48
N LEU A 374 9.82 -7.22 4.11
CA LEU A 374 9.38 -7.36 2.72
C LEU A 374 9.64 -8.77 2.16
N LEU A 375 9.64 -9.82 2.98
CA LEU A 375 9.66 -11.20 2.46
C LEU A 375 8.29 -11.63 1.96
N SER A 376 8.29 -12.18 0.76
CA SER A 376 7.14 -12.69 0.04
C SER A 376 7.61 -13.61 -1.10
N GLU A 377 6.69 -14.24 -1.81
CA GLU A 377 7.03 -15.08 -2.98
C GLU A 377 7.58 -14.29 -4.17
N CYS A 378 7.29 -12.98 -4.25
CA CYS A 378 7.77 -12.08 -5.30
C CYS A 378 8.95 -11.22 -4.86
N THR A 379 9.50 -11.50 -3.68
CA THR A 379 10.62 -10.70 -3.19
C THR A 379 11.89 -11.11 -3.91
N ASP A 380 12.44 -10.15 -4.64
CA ASP A 380 13.80 -10.23 -5.16
C ASP A 380 14.68 -9.17 -4.48
N SER A 381 15.97 -9.24 -4.74
CA SER A 381 16.98 -8.49 -4.02
C SER A 381 18.07 -7.97 -4.96
N LEU A 382 18.64 -6.83 -4.61
CA LEU A 382 19.73 -6.23 -5.37
C LEU A 382 20.86 -5.76 -4.44
N PRO A 383 22.11 -5.73 -4.92
CA PRO A 383 23.21 -5.16 -4.16
C PRO A 383 23.08 -3.64 -4.10
N ALA A 384 23.29 -3.08 -2.92
CA ALA A 384 23.42 -1.65 -2.69
C ALA A 384 24.45 -1.40 -1.59
N GLU A 385 24.97 -0.17 -1.53
CA GLU A 385 25.96 0.23 -0.54
C GLU A 385 25.57 1.56 0.10
N LEU A 386 25.76 1.66 1.42
CA LEU A 386 25.57 2.89 2.17
C LEU A 386 26.95 3.47 2.49
N ILE A 387 27.23 4.65 1.94
CA ILE A 387 28.51 5.33 2.13
C ILE A 387 28.28 6.62 2.91
N LEU A 388 28.95 6.74 4.06
CA LEU A 388 28.92 7.96 4.86
C LEU A 388 29.45 9.13 4.04
N SER A 389 28.72 10.23 4.08
CA SER A 389 29.13 11.49 3.48
C SER A 389 29.44 12.53 4.55
N ASN A 390 30.03 13.64 4.14
CA ASN A 390 30.22 14.79 5.01
C ASN A 390 30.10 16.05 4.18
N THR A 391 29.04 16.79 4.42
CA THR A 391 28.65 17.97 3.70
C THR A 391 28.52 19.13 4.67
N PHE A 392 28.92 20.30 4.21
CA PHE A 392 28.84 21.50 5.01
C PHE A 392 27.47 22.16 4.81
N PHE A 393 26.55 21.88 5.72
CA PHE A 393 25.24 22.48 5.71
C PHE A 393 25.28 23.91 6.25
N THR A 394 24.42 24.77 5.71
CA THR A 394 24.27 26.17 6.14
C THR A 394 22.82 26.48 6.51
N GLY A 395 22.58 27.59 7.20
CA GLY A 395 21.21 28.08 7.38
C GLY A 395 20.67 28.63 6.05
N PRO A 396 19.41 28.37 5.68
CA PRO A 396 18.79 28.94 4.50
C PRO A 396 18.44 30.41 4.72
N GLU A 397 18.27 31.16 3.62
CA GLU A 397 17.68 32.50 3.68
C GLU A 397 16.22 32.40 4.14
N GLY A 398 15.85 33.18 5.17
CA GLY A 398 14.49 33.20 5.70
C GLY A 398 13.54 33.93 4.75
N PHE A 399 12.42 33.29 4.42
CA PHE A 399 11.32 33.92 3.67
C PHE A 399 10.17 34.29 4.60
N PRO A 400 9.67 35.53 4.55
CA PRO A 400 8.46 35.89 5.27
C PRO A 400 7.24 35.14 4.69
N LEU A 401 6.40 34.66 5.60
CA LEU A 401 5.13 34.04 5.26
C LEU A 401 3.99 35.06 5.41
N PHE A 402 3.21 35.24 4.35
CA PHE A 402 2.10 36.21 4.33
C PHE A 402 0.75 35.52 4.26
N MET A 403 -0.25 36.13 4.88
CA MET A 403 -1.64 35.77 4.64
C MET A 403 -2.00 36.08 3.19
N SER A 404 -2.55 35.09 2.49
CA SER A 404 -3.05 35.22 1.13
C SER A 404 -4.57 35.17 1.13
N GLU A 405 -5.20 35.65 0.05
CA GLU A 405 -6.64 35.57 -0.10
C GLU A 405 -7.10 34.12 -0.24
N PHE A 406 -8.29 33.81 0.29
CA PHE A 406 -8.87 32.48 0.12
C PHE A 406 -9.24 32.25 -1.35
N PRO A 407 -8.94 31.07 -1.90
CA PRO A 407 -9.39 30.70 -3.23
C PRO A 407 -10.92 30.55 -3.24
N VAL A 408 -11.52 30.62 -4.43
CA VAL A 408 -12.94 30.30 -4.58
C VAL A 408 -13.13 28.80 -4.43
N GLU A 409 -14.03 28.39 -3.54
CA GLU A 409 -14.32 26.98 -3.29
C GLU A 409 -15.46 26.49 -4.19
N THR A 410 -15.22 25.41 -4.94
CA THR A 410 -16.26 24.74 -5.74
C THR A 410 -16.48 23.32 -5.22
N PRO A 411 -17.66 22.99 -4.68
CA PRO A 411 -17.99 21.63 -4.26
C PRO A 411 -18.00 20.66 -5.44
N GLU A 412 -17.56 19.44 -5.21
CA GLU A 412 -17.50 18.38 -6.22
C GLU A 412 -18.28 17.14 -5.79
N VAL A 413 -18.56 16.28 -6.77
CA VAL A 413 -19.20 14.97 -6.56
C VAL A 413 -18.21 13.85 -6.90
N TYR A 414 -18.56 12.63 -6.51
CA TYR A 414 -17.78 11.42 -6.77
C TYR A 414 -18.69 10.32 -7.33
N GLY A 415 -18.07 9.33 -7.97
CA GLY A 415 -18.72 8.10 -8.42
C GLY A 415 -18.23 6.88 -7.62
N ASP A 416 -19.00 5.80 -7.74
CA ASP A 416 -18.60 4.47 -7.29
C ASP A 416 -17.84 3.76 -8.39
N LEU A 417 -16.78 3.06 -8.02
CA LEU A 417 -15.99 2.21 -8.89
C LEU A 417 -15.91 0.81 -8.27
N MET A 418 -16.14 -0.21 -9.09
CA MET A 418 -16.05 -1.60 -8.68
C MET A 418 -14.75 -2.16 -9.24
N TYR A 419 -13.83 -2.53 -8.37
CA TYR A 419 -12.63 -3.24 -8.75
C TYR A 419 -12.83 -4.74 -8.60
N ASP A 420 -12.24 -5.48 -9.54
CA ASP A 420 -11.93 -6.89 -9.35
C ASP A 420 -10.60 -7.00 -8.58
N GLU A 421 -10.38 -8.13 -7.90
CA GLU A 421 -9.13 -8.42 -7.17
C GLU A 421 -8.60 -9.82 -7.50
N ALA A 422 -7.29 -9.96 -7.57
CA ALA A 422 -6.63 -11.25 -7.82
C ALA A 422 -5.27 -11.30 -7.12
N GLY A 423 -4.84 -12.51 -6.74
CA GLY A 423 -3.48 -12.73 -6.24
C GLY A 423 -2.47 -12.46 -7.36
N ASN A 424 -1.42 -11.71 -7.05
CA ASN A 424 -0.36 -11.42 -8.03
C ASN A 424 0.78 -12.44 -7.96
N CYS A 425 1.06 -13.00 -6.79
CA CYS A 425 2.37 -13.58 -6.48
C CYS A 425 2.30 -15.02 -6.00
N GLY A 426 1.70 -15.89 -6.79
CA GLY A 426 1.63 -17.31 -6.45
C GLY A 426 0.92 -17.58 -5.13
N GLU A 427 0.19 -16.58 -4.58
CA GLU A 427 -0.72 -16.79 -3.47
C GLU A 427 -1.46 -18.05 -3.83
N ALA A 428 -1.24 -19.08 -3.02
CA ALA A 428 -2.22 -20.12 -2.89
C ALA A 428 -3.45 -19.37 -2.38
N THR A 429 -4.19 -18.77 -3.31
CA THR A 429 -5.60 -18.98 -3.39
C THR A 429 -5.77 -20.40 -2.88
N ALA A 430 -6.72 -20.60 -1.98
CA ALA A 430 -7.49 -21.81 -2.14
C ALA A 430 -8.03 -21.69 -3.58
N ASP A 431 -7.19 -22.05 -4.56
CA ASP A 431 -7.58 -22.58 -5.82
C ASP A 431 -8.47 -23.70 -5.31
N CYS A 432 -9.76 -23.39 -5.23
CA CYS A 432 -10.69 -24.23 -5.92
C CYS A 432 -10.10 -24.36 -7.33
N GLU A 433 -9.08 -25.23 -7.48
CA GLU A 433 -8.66 -25.78 -8.74
C GLU A 433 -9.99 -26.04 -9.43
N PRO A 434 -10.25 -25.51 -10.63
CA PRO A 434 -11.60 -25.28 -11.11
C PRO A 434 -12.22 -26.61 -11.49
N TRP A 435 -12.55 -27.39 -10.47
CA TRP A 435 -13.11 -28.70 -10.47
C TRP A 435 -14.53 -28.52 -9.98
N THR A 436 -15.47 -28.96 -10.80
CA THR A 436 -16.86 -29.00 -10.39
C THR A 436 -17.19 -30.42 -10.01
N VAL A 437 -17.75 -30.61 -8.82
CA VAL A 437 -18.30 -31.90 -8.40
C VAL A 437 -19.78 -31.91 -8.75
N ALA A 438 -20.21 -32.91 -9.52
CA ALA A 438 -21.61 -33.13 -9.85
C ALA A 438 -22.05 -34.54 -9.45
N THR A 439 -23.37 -34.73 -9.37
CA THR A 439 -24.00 -36.04 -9.15
C THR A 439 -24.57 -36.57 -10.45
N CYS A 440 -24.54 -37.88 -10.60
CA CYS A 440 -25.13 -38.58 -11.75
C CYS A 440 -26.20 -39.55 -11.25
N TYR A 441 -27.27 -39.72 -12.04
CA TYR A 441 -28.21 -40.81 -11.78
C TYR A 441 -27.62 -42.14 -12.25
N GLY A 442 -27.58 -43.13 -11.36
CA GLY A 442 -27.12 -44.47 -11.67
C GLY A 442 -28.25 -45.50 -11.66
N GLU A 443 -28.48 -46.16 -12.79
CA GLU A 443 -29.51 -47.22 -12.90
C GLU A 443 -28.99 -48.60 -12.43
N PHE A 444 -27.70 -48.88 -12.62
CA PHE A 444 -27.11 -50.19 -12.32
C PHE A 444 -26.14 -50.12 -11.13
N PRO A 445 -25.89 -51.25 -10.43
CA PRO A 445 -24.94 -51.29 -9.33
C PRO A 445 -23.54 -50.75 -9.68
N SER A 446 -23.09 -50.94 -10.92
CA SER A 446 -21.80 -50.43 -11.40
C SER A 446 -21.84 -49.00 -11.95
N SER A 447 -23.01 -48.37 -12.05
CA SER A 447 -23.13 -47.01 -12.57
C SER A 447 -22.48 -46.01 -11.62
N PRO A 448 -21.73 -45.02 -12.13
CA PRO A 448 -21.20 -43.94 -11.30
C PRO A 448 -22.35 -43.07 -10.77
N VAL A 449 -22.19 -42.57 -9.55
CA VAL A 449 -23.17 -41.68 -8.89
C VAL A 449 -22.63 -40.27 -8.63
N GLY A 450 -21.37 -40.04 -8.97
CA GLY A 450 -20.73 -38.72 -8.95
C GLY A 450 -19.64 -38.61 -10.01
N VAL A 451 -19.27 -37.38 -10.32
CA VAL A 451 -18.26 -37.03 -11.31
C VAL A 451 -17.53 -35.75 -10.86
N ILE A 452 -16.24 -35.67 -11.17
CA ILE A 452 -15.42 -34.49 -10.98
C ILE A 452 -15.01 -34.02 -12.38
N TYR A 453 -15.40 -32.79 -12.74
CA TYR A 453 -15.08 -32.17 -14.03
C TYR A 453 -13.92 -31.19 -13.90
N ASP A 454 -12.96 -31.23 -14.82
CA ASP A 454 -11.93 -30.19 -14.97
C ASP A 454 -12.47 -29.01 -15.80
N THR A 455 -12.94 -27.96 -15.14
CA THR A 455 -13.60 -26.82 -15.79
C THR A 455 -12.65 -25.73 -16.26
N ARG A 456 -11.33 -25.95 -16.25
CA ARG A 456 -10.33 -25.02 -16.85
C ARG A 456 -10.60 -24.70 -18.32
N PHE A 457 -11.33 -25.57 -19.01
CA PHE A 457 -11.61 -25.46 -20.45
C PHE A 457 -13.09 -25.13 -20.76
N ASN A 458 -13.82 -24.50 -19.82
CA ASN A 458 -15.25 -24.20 -19.95
C ASN A 458 -15.61 -23.13 -21.00
N SER A 459 -14.64 -22.43 -21.58
CA SER A 459 -14.85 -21.42 -22.63
C SER A 459 -15.51 -21.98 -23.90
N GLN A 460 -15.57 -23.30 -24.05
CA GLN A 460 -16.19 -24.00 -25.17
C GLN A 460 -17.57 -24.62 -24.84
N ALA A 461 -18.09 -24.43 -23.62
CA ALA A 461 -19.36 -25.02 -23.17
C ALA A 461 -20.42 -23.93 -22.92
N PRO A 462 -21.31 -23.65 -23.90
CA PRO A 462 -22.34 -22.62 -23.75
C PRO A 462 -23.29 -22.92 -22.58
N PRO A 463 -23.82 -21.89 -21.90
CA PRO A 463 -24.86 -22.08 -20.90
C PRO A 463 -26.07 -22.83 -21.45
N GLY A 464 -26.41 -23.96 -20.83
CA GLY A 464 -27.56 -24.80 -21.21
C GLY A 464 -27.23 -26.06 -22.02
N ASP A 465 -25.98 -26.24 -22.43
CA ASP A 465 -25.52 -27.43 -23.15
C ASP A 465 -24.91 -28.50 -22.22
N ASP A 466 -24.90 -29.76 -22.67
CA ASP A 466 -24.27 -30.89 -22.00
C ASP A 466 -22.76 -30.95 -22.31
N TRP A 467 -21.95 -30.84 -21.26
CA TRP A 467 -20.50 -30.69 -21.36
C TRP A 467 -19.77 -31.98 -21.74
N GLY A 468 -20.41 -33.15 -21.59
CA GLY A 468 -19.81 -34.45 -21.92
C GLY A 468 -19.68 -34.73 -23.41
N ASN A 469 -20.44 -34.02 -24.25
CA ASN A 469 -20.55 -34.30 -25.69
C ASN A 469 -19.76 -33.33 -26.60
N TYR A 470 -19.00 -32.39 -26.02
CA TYR A 470 -18.22 -31.42 -26.79
C TYR A 470 -16.86 -31.96 -27.27
N ALA A 471 -16.23 -31.27 -28.24
CA ALA A 471 -14.93 -31.63 -28.80
C ALA A 471 -13.93 -30.46 -28.67
N PRO A 472 -12.87 -30.59 -27.86
CA PRO A 472 -12.57 -31.71 -26.95
C PRO A 472 -13.57 -31.79 -25.77
N PRO A 473 -13.92 -33.01 -25.29
CA PRO A 473 -14.80 -33.15 -24.15
C PRO A 473 -14.12 -32.63 -22.89
N VAL A 474 -14.90 -32.07 -21.97
CA VAL A 474 -14.40 -31.70 -20.65
C VAL A 474 -13.88 -32.97 -19.96
N PRO A 475 -12.63 -32.99 -19.46
CA PRO A 475 -12.12 -34.16 -18.76
C PRO A 475 -12.99 -34.50 -17.54
N GLU A 476 -13.47 -35.73 -17.49
CA GLU A 476 -14.29 -36.24 -16.40
C GLU A 476 -13.56 -37.35 -15.64
N ILE A 477 -13.66 -37.30 -14.31
CA ILE A 477 -13.13 -38.33 -13.42
C ILE A 477 -14.31 -38.93 -12.66
N HIS A 478 -14.48 -40.25 -12.80
CA HIS A 478 -15.38 -41.04 -11.97
C HIS A 478 -14.56 -41.84 -10.96
N PRO A 479 -14.49 -41.40 -9.68
CA PRO A 479 -13.81 -42.18 -8.66
C PRO A 479 -14.37 -43.62 -8.61
N PRO A 480 -13.54 -44.67 -8.68
CA PRO A 480 -14.01 -46.06 -8.80
C PRO A 480 -14.92 -46.52 -7.65
N ALA A 481 -14.82 -45.88 -6.49
CA ALA A 481 -15.66 -46.17 -5.33
C ALA A 481 -17.06 -45.53 -5.42
N TRP A 482 -17.27 -44.51 -6.25
CA TRP A 482 -18.52 -43.75 -6.34
C TRP A 482 -19.51 -44.40 -7.30
N THR A 483 -19.95 -45.60 -6.94
CA THR A 483 -20.95 -46.36 -7.68
C THR A 483 -22.21 -46.60 -6.86
N VAL A 484 -23.32 -46.89 -7.52
CA VAL A 484 -24.59 -47.24 -6.86
C VAL A 484 -24.40 -48.39 -5.86
N ALA A 485 -23.58 -49.39 -6.18
CA ALA A 485 -23.34 -50.54 -5.29
C ALA A 485 -22.65 -50.18 -3.97
N ASN A 486 -21.81 -49.15 -3.98
CA ASN A 486 -20.97 -48.79 -2.83
C ASN A 486 -21.57 -47.67 -1.97
N MET A 487 -22.44 -46.84 -2.55
CA MET A 487 -22.94 -45.62 -1.90
C MET A 487 -24.45 -45.40 -2.06
N GLY A 488 -25.11 -46.09 -3.00
CA GLY A 488 -26.46 -45.76 -3.46
C GLY A 488 -26.53 -44.45 -4.25
N ASN A 489 -27.74 -43.91 -4.47
CA ASN A 489 -27.90 -42.65 -5.20
C ASN A 489 -27.53 -41.45 -4.33
N VAL A 490 -26.80 -40.49 -4.89
CA VAL A 490 -26.35 -39.28 -4.19
C VAL A 490 -27.42 -38.19 -4.32
N PHE A 491 -27.74 -37.50 -3.22
CA PHE A 491 -28.73 -36.41 -3.18
C PHE A 491 -28.19 -35.11 -2.56
N GLY A 492 -26.92 -35.07 -2.17
CA GLY A 492 -26.27 -33.86 -1.69
C GLY A 492 -24.75 -33.94 -1.79
N ILE A 493 -24.11 -32.77 -1.91
CA ILE A 493 -22.66 -32.59 -1.99
C ILE A 493 -22.28 -31.53 -0.97
N ALA A 494 -21.17 -31.74 -0.25
CA ALA A 494 -20.51 -30.72 0.54
C ALA A 494 -19.00 -30.79 0.30
N LEU A 495 -18.35 -29.62 0.33
CA LEU A 495 -16.90 -29.46 0.19
C LEU A 495 -16.37 -28.81 1.47
N ASP A 496 -15.17 -29.19 1.90
CA ASP A 496 -14.45 -28.43 2.94
C ASP A 496 -13.29 -27.62 2.34
N GLY A 497 -12.69 -26.73 3.13
CA GLY A 497 -11.53 -25.92 2.71
C GLY A 497 -10.22 -26.70 2.63
N LYS A 498 -10.26 -28.03 2.50
CA LYS A 498 -9.10 -28.93 2.32
C LYS A 498 -9.34 -29.92 1.18
N ASP A 499 -10.14 -29.51 0.20
CA ASP A 499 -10.47 -30.25 -1.03
C ASP A 499 -11.12 -31.62 -0.78
N LYS A 500 -11.76 -31.82 0.37
CA LYS A 500 -12.51 -33.05 0.64
C LYS A 500 -13.92 -32.96 0.11
N ILE A 501 -14.33 -33.99 -0.61
CA ILE A 501 -15.67 -34.13 -1.15
C ILE A 501 -16.47 -35.06 -0.25
N TYR A 502 -17.57 -34.53 0.29
CA TYR A 502 -18.54 -35.27 1.08
C TYR A 502 -19.82 -35.46 0.27
N LEU A 503 -20.20 -36.70 0.03
CA LEU A 503 -21.43 -37.04 -0.69
C LEU A 503 -22.48 -37.55 0.31
N ALA A 504 -23.64 -36.91 0.33
CA ALA A 504 -24.82 -37.42 1.01
C ALA A 504 -25.53 -38.38 0.06
N ALA A 505 -25.42 -39.67 0.36
CA ALA A 505 -25.95 -40.73 -0.47
C ALA A 505 -26.97 -41.56 0.28
N SER A 506 -27.94 -42.09 -0.45
CA SER A 506 -28.96 -42.99 0.10
C SER A 506 -28.33 -44.37 0.22
N ASP A 507 -27.75 -44.75 1.37
CA ASP A 507 -27.28 -46.13 1.53
C ASP A 507 -28.18 -47.01 2.42
N VAL A 508 -28.32 -48.27 1.97
CA VAL A 508 -28.74 -49.54 2.62
C VAL A 508 -30.22 -49.77 3.05
N TYR A 509 -31.02 -50.39 2.16
CA TYR A 509 -32.04 -51.40 2.54
C TYR A 509 -31.53 -52.84 2.37
N THR A 510 -30.23 -53.09 2.54
CA THR A 510 -29.72 -54.44 2.81
C THR A 510 -28.75 -54.42 3.98
N TYR A 511 -29.32 -54.25 5.17
CA TYR A 511 -28.71 -54.70 6.40
C TYR A 511 -28.52 -56.23 6.28
N ASP A 512 -27.36 -56.70 5.82
CA ASP A 512 -26.87 -58.08 6.04
C ASP A 512 -25.40 -58.26 5.59
N LYS A 513 -24.45 -57.68 6.35
CA LYS A 513 -23.36 -58.42 7.05
C LYS A 513 -22.25 -57.48 7.54
N PRO A 514 -21.71 -57.70 8.76
CA PRO A 514 -20.61 -56.90 9.28
C PRO A 514 -19.27 -57.37 8.69
N ALA A 515 -18.64 -56.52 7.90
CA ALA A 515 -17.19 -56.59 7.69
C ALA A 515 -16.66 -55.16 7.59
N LEU A 516 -16.15 -54.65 8.71
CA LEU A 516 -15.26 -53.50 8.73
C LEU A 516 -14.03 -53.83 7.89
N VAL A 517 -13.79 -53.06 6.84
CA VAL A 517 -12.48 -52.96 6.20
C VAL A 517 -12.11 -51.49 6.16
N SER A 518 -11.18 -51.10 7.02
CA SER A 518 -10.49 -49.80 6.93
C SER A 518 -9.54 -49.84 5.75
N TYR A 519 -9.70 -48.89 4.81
CA TYR A 519 -8.68 -48.61 3.81
C TYR A 519 -7.80 -47.46 4.33
N VAL A 520 -6.50 -47.74 4.51
CA VAL A 520 -5.46 -46.73 4.66
C VAL A 520 -4.75 -46.71 3.30
N GLY A 521 -4.83 -45.58 2.59
CA GLY A 521 -4.09 -45.38 1.35
C GLY A 521 -2.58 -45.22 1.61
N PRO A 522 -1.74 -45.32 0.55
CA PRO A 522 -0.30 -45.16 0.65
C PRO A 522 0.13 -43.79 1.19
#